data_AF-A0A7S2AWQ6-F1
#
_entry.id   AF-A0A7S2AWQ6-F1
#
_cell.length_a   1.000
_cell.length_b   1.000
_cell.length_c   1.000
_cell.angle_alpha   90.00
_cell.angle_beta   90.00
_cell.angle_gamma   90.00
#
_symmetry.space_group_name_H-M   'P 1'
#
loop_
_entity.id
_entity.type
_entity.pdbx_description
1 polymer ?
#
loop_
_entity_poly.entity_id
_entity_poly.type
_entity_poly.pdbx_seq_one_letter_code
_entity_poly.pdbx_strand_id
1 'polypeptide(L)'
;RQGKAVVDELQLNEADALVVPITLNHSMGMGFGVMAALESGASIILPSPTPDAAETLDALISYEATVLYADSHTLEALQWMARPGQPELPNLRGGLLKIGSGEALGAEPAVEWSGVGLTTVGKPRRK
;
A
#
# COMPACT_ATOMS: atom_id res chain seq x y z
N ARG A 1 10.46 -14.23 0.26
CA ARG A 1 11.34 -13.25 0.94
C ARG A 1 10.68 -11.88 1.00
N GLN A 2 10.21 -11.32 -0.12
CA GLN A 2 9.52 -10.02 -0.13
C GLN A 2 8.30 -10.02 0.81
N GLY A 3 7.39 -10.99 0.67
CA GLY A 3 6.26 -11.18 1.58
C GLY A 3 6.66 -11.12 3.05
N LYS A 4 7.50 -12.05 3.51
CA LYS A 4 8.04 -12.05 4.88
C LYS A 4 8.64 -10.71 5.31
N ALA A 5 9.43 -10.07 4.45
CA ALA A 5 10.05 -8.79 4.80
C ALA A 5 9.00 -7.71 5.06
N VAL A 6 7.90 -7.70 4.29
CA VAL A 6 6.77 -6.79 4.52
C VAL A 6 5.99 -7.15 5.77
N VAL A 7 5.77 -8.44 6.05
CA VAL A 7 5.15 -8.90 7.29
C VAL A 7 5.92 -8.41 8.50
N ASP A 8 7.25 -8.58 8.47
CA ASP A 8 8.13 -8.15 9.56
C ASP A 8 8.18 -6.61 9.66
N GLU A 9 8.20 -5.87 8.56
CA GLU A 9 8.24 -4.40 8.54
C GLU A 9 6.94 -3.76 9.04
N LEU A 10 5.79 -4.21 8.55
CA LEU A 10 4.48 -3.65 8.88
C LEU A 10 3.79 -4.35 10.05
N GLN A 11 4.42 -5.38 10.63
CA GLN A 11 3.86 -6.22 11.69
C GLN A 11 2.48 -6.78 11.29
N LEU A 12 2.40 -7.35 10.08
CA LEU A 12 1.14 -7.86 9.54
C LEU A 12 0.68 -9.11 10.29
N ASN A 13 -0.63 -9.24 10.46
CA ASN A 13 -1.28 -10.41 11.03
C ASN A 13 -2.65 -10.68 10.38
N GLU A 14 -3.35 -11.70 10.85
CA GLU A 14 -4.63 -12.15 10.29
C GLU A 14 -5.78 -11.13 10.39
N ALA A 15 -5.67 -10.12 11.27
CA ALA A 15 -6.65 -9.05 11.39
C ALA A 15 -6.48 -7.95 10.34
N ASP A 16 -5.39 -7.97 9.56
CA ASP A 16 -5.13 -6.95 8.56
C ASP A 16 -5.92 -7.18 7.26
N ALA A 17 -6.28 -6.08 6.61
CA ALA A 17 -6.91 -6.03 5.31
C ALA A 17 -6.08 -5.15 4.38
N LEU A 18 -5.42 -5.77 3.40
CA LEU A 18 -4.43 -5.16 2.53
C LEU A 18 -5.08 -4.77 1.20
N VAL A 19 -5.18 -3.46 0.93
CA VAL A 19 -5.57 -2.97 -0.39
C VAL A 19 -4.34 -2.92 -1.29
N VAL A 20 -4.35 -3.75 -2.34
CA VAL A 20 -3.25 -3.91 -3.29
C VAL A 20 -3.69 -3.43 -4.69
N PRO A 21 -3.67 -2.12 -4.96
CA PRO A 21 -4.08 -1.53 -6.24
C PRO A 21 -2.96 -1.56 -7.29
N ILE A 22 -2.01 -2.49 -7.15
CA ILE A 22 -0.86 -2.65 -8.03
C ILE A 22 -1.05 -3.91 -8.86
N THR A 23 -0.69 -3.87 -10.13
CA THR A 23 -0.84 -5.02 -11.03
C THR A 23 -0.06 -6.24 -10.51
N LEU A 24 -0.71 -7.41 -10.55
CA LEU A 24 -0.13 -8.66 -10.04
C LEU A 24 0.98 -9.24 -10.95
N ASN A 25 1.18 -8.69 -12.15
CA ASN A 25 2.34 -9.00 -12.98
C ASN A 25 3.62 -8.24 -12.55
N HIS A 26 3.52 -7.35 -11.56
CA HIS A 26 4.64 -6.61 -11.00
C HIS A 26 4.99 -7.17 -9.61
N SER A 27 6.28 -7.17 -9.24
CA SER A 27 6.74 -7.70 -7.94
C SER A 27 6.10 -6.97 -6.76
N MET A 28 5.85 -5.66 -6.89
CA MET A 28 5.14 -4.88 -5.87
C MET A 28 3.72 -5.39 -5.59
N GLY A 29 2.97 -5.82 -6.63
CA GLY A 29 1.63 -6.38 -6.45
C GLY A 29 1.68 -7.81 -5.91
N MET A 30 2.42 -8.69 -6.58
CA MET A 30 2.46 -10.12 -6.20
C MET A 30 3.36 -10.39 -5.00
N GLY A 31 4.63 -9.99 -5.08
CA GLY A 31 5.66 -10.37 -4.10
C GLY A 31 5.62 -9.56 -2.80
N PHE A 32 5.33 -8.27 -2.87
CA PHE A 32 5.17 -7.42 -1.67
C PHE A 32 3.73 -7.41 -1.16
N GLY A 33 2.72 -7.38 -2.03
CA GLY A 33 1.31 -7.36 -1.64
C GLY A 33 0.75 -8.75 -1.31
N VAL A 34 0.46 -9.53 -2.35
CA VAL A 34 -0.24 -10.84 -2.22
C VAL A 34 0.53 -11.81 -1.33
N MET A 35 1.84 -11.97 -1.55
CA MET A 35 2.64 -12.89 -0.74
C MET A 35 2.74 -12.45 0.72
N ALA A 36 2.74 -11.15 1.03
CA ALA A 36 2.75 -10.68 2.42
C ALA A 36 1.46 -11.07 3.13
N ALA A 37 0.31 -10.89 2.48
CA ALA A 37 -0.97 -11.30 3.03
C ALA A 37 -1.06 -12.82 3.24
N LEU A 38 -0.62 -13.62 2.26
CA LEU A 38 -0.59 -15.08 2.38
C LEU A 38 0.32 -15.55 3.51
N GLU A 39 1.46 -14.88 3.71
CA GLU A 39 2.41 -15.24 4.76
C GLU A 39 1.98 -14.77 6.17
N SER A 40 1.18 -13.70 6.28
CA SER A 40 0.63 -13.22 7.57
C SER A 40 -0.76 -13.74 7.91
N GLY A 41 -1.45 -14.36 6.96
CA GLY A 41 -2.86 -14.74 7.09
C GLY A 41 -3.84 -13.57 6.93
N ALA A 42 -3.38 -12.41 6.45
CA ALA A 42 -4.21 -11.23 6.25
C ALA A 42 -5.13 -11.36 5.03
N SER A 43 -6.17 -10.51 4.98
CA SER A 43 -7.05 -10.41 3.81
C SER A 43 -6.42 -9.61 2.68
N ILE A 44 -6.66 -10.03 1.43
CA ILE A 44 -6.21 -9.33 0.22
C ILE A 44 -7.42 -8.69 -0.44
N ILE A 45 -7.36 -7.38 -0.68
CA ILE A 45 -8.35 -6.62 -1.44
C ILE A 45 -7.70 -6.15 -2.74
N LEU A 46 -8.22 -6.63 -3.86
CA LEU A 46 -7.81 -6.23 -5.20
C LEU A 46 -8.91 -5.32 -5.78
N PRO A 47 -8.77 -3.99 -5.69
CA PRO A 47 -9.87 -3.07 -5.99
C PRO A 47 -10.27 -3.10 -7.47
N SER A 48 -9.31 -3.36 -8.36
CA SER A 48 -9.53 -3.32 -9.80
C SER A 48 -8.46 -4.15 -10.54
N PRO A 49 -8.71 -4.56 -11.80
CA PRO A 49 -7.72 -5.27 -12.62
C PRO A 49 -6.48 -4.42 -13.00
N THR A 50 -6.61 -3.09 -12.94
CA THR A 50 -5.57 -2.10 -13.25
C THR A 50 -5.59 -0.98 -12.22
N PRO A 51 -4.45 -0.33 -11.88
CA PRO A 51 -4.42 0.72 -10.88
C PRO A 51 -5.47 1.81 -11.13
N ASP A 52 -6.36 2.01 -10.16
CA ASP A 52 -7.43 3.01 -10.21
C ASP A 52 -7.59 3.63 -8.81
N ALA A 53 -7.39 4.93 -8.70
CA ALA A 53 -7.39 5.61 -7.40
C ALA A 53 -8.78 5.72 -6.77
N ALA A 54 -9.85 5.77 -7.58
CA ALA A 54 -11.21 5.86 -7.08
C ALA A 54 -11.65 4.51 -6.50
N GLU A 55 -11.42 3.41 -7.24
CA GLU A 55 -11.68 2.05 -6.74
C GLU A 55 -10.80 1.71 -5.54
N THR A 56 -9.55 2.21 -5.51
CA THR A 56 -8.67 2.08 -4.34
C THR A 56 -9.26 2.77 -3.12
N LEU A 57 -9.73 4.01 -3.28
CA LEU A 57 -10.31 4.78 -2.18
C LEU A 57 -11.62 4.17 -1.68
N ASP A 58 -12.49 3.74 -2.60
CA ASP A 58 -13.72 3.01 -2.25
C ASP A 58 -13.40 1.74 -1.48
N ALA A 59 -12.43 0.94 -1.94
CA ALA A 59 -12.02 -0.28 -1.26
C ALA A 59 -11.45 -0.02 0.15
N LEU A 60 -10.68 1.05 0.34
CA LEU A 60 -10.17 1.43 1.66
C LEU A 60 -11.32 1.70 2.65
N ILE A 61 -12.39 2.33 2.18
CA ILE A 61 -13.57 2.69 2.98
C ILE A 61 -14.48 1.48 3.18
N SER A 62 -14.94 0.88 2.09
CA SER A 62 -15.95 -0.18 2.05
C SER A 62 -15.52 -1.45 2.77
N TYR A 63 -14.21 -1.73 2.80
CA TYR A 63 -13.65 -2.91 3.46
C TYR A 63 -12.86 -2.60 4.72
N GLU A 64 -12.97 -1.37 5.24
CA GLU A 64 -12.32 -0.95 6.49
C GLU A 64 -10.82 -1.31 6.52
N ALA A 65 -10.15 -1.09 5.39
CA ALA A 65 -8.81 -1.61 5.15
C ALA A 65 -7.78 -1.04 6.14
N THR A 66 -6.83 -1.87 6.54
CA THR A 66 -5.81 -1.49 7.52
C THR A 66 -4.49 -1.10 6.88
N VAL A 67 -4.20 -1.57 5.66
CA VAL A 67 -2.91 -1.37 5.00
C VAL A 67 -3.12 -0.99 3.53
N LEU A 68 -2.48 0.11 3.10
CA LEU A 68 -2.46 0.56 1.71
C LEU A 68 -1.13 0.22 1.02
N TYR A 69 -1.21 -0.35 -0.17
CA TYR A 69 -0.08 -0.40 -1.10
C TYR A 69 -0.26 0.68 -2.16
N ALA A 70 0.77 1.44 -2.46
CA ALA A 70 0.72 2.48 -3.48
C ALA A 70 2.03 2.57 -4.27
N ASP A 71 1.96 3.06 -5.49
CA ASP A 71 3.07 3.69 -6.17
C ASP A 71 2.91 5.21 -6.15
N SER A 72 3.89 5.93 -6.68
CA SER A 72 3.87 7.41 -6.69
C SER A 72 2.66 7.98 -7.44
N HIS A 73 2.18 7.32 -8.49
CA HIS A 73 1.05 7.79 -9.29
C HIS A 73 -0.28 7.56 -8.57
N THR A 74 -0.48 6.38 -7.97
CA THR A 74 -1.66 6.10 -7.15
C THR A 74 -1.74 7.07 -5.98
N LEU A 75 -0.63 7.31 -5.27
CA LEU A 75 -0.64 8.22 -4.12
C LEU A 75 -0.91 9.67 -4.53
N GLU A 76 -0.33 10.15 -5.63
CA GLU A 76 -0.60 11.49 -6.17
C GLU A 76 -2.09 11.66 -6.51
N ALA A 77 -2.69 10.65 -7.15
CA ALA A 77 -4.12 10.66 -7.48
C ALA A 77 -5.00 10.64 -6.22
N LEU A 78 -4.68 9.81 -5.22
CA LEU A 78 -5.39 9.78 -3.94
C LEU A 78 -5.30 11.13 -3.21
N GLN A 79 -4.13 11.77 -3.21
CA GLN A 79 -3.95 13.11 -2.62
C GLN A 79 -4.74 14.20 -3.37
N TRP A 80 -4.90 14.06 -4.68
CA TRP A 80 -5.73 14.97 -5.47
C TRP A 80 -7.21 14.82 -5.13
N MET A 81 -7.70 13.58 -5.02
CA MET A 81 -9.09 13.27 -4.65
C MET A 81 -9.42 13.66 -3.20
N ALA A 82 -8.42 13.71 -2.33
CA ALA A 82 -8.51 14.06 -0.92
C ALA A 82 -8.68 15.58 -0.62
N ARG A 83 -9.11 16.41 -1.57
CA ARG A 83 -9.33 17.86 -1.37
C ARG A 83 -10.80 18.25 -1.60
N PRO A 84 -11.40 19.15 -0.81
CA PRO A 84 -11.55 19.18 0.65
C PRO A 84 -12.68 18.25 1.13
N GLY A 85 -12.49 17.61 2.30
CA GLY A 85 -13.40 16.61 2.87
C GLY A 85 -12.82 15.19 2.84
N GLN A 86 -11.53 15.05 3.19
CA GLN A 86 -10.84 13.75 3.23
C GLN A 86 -11.73 12.70 3.91
N PRO A 87 -12.02 11.56 3.23
CA PRO A 87 -12.71 10.48 3.91
C PRO A 87 -11.83 10.02 5.07
N GLU A 88 -12.43 9.93 6.25
CA GLU A 88 -11.76 9.38 7.41
C GLU A 88 -11.50 7.90 7.14
N LEU A 89 -10.24 7.48 7.30
CA LEU A 89 -9.82 6.09 7.20
C LEU A 89 -9.34 5.61 8.58
N PRO A 90 -10.24 5.52 9.58
CA PRO A 90 -9.85 5.30 10.98
C PRO A 90 -9.14 3.96 11.23
N ASN A 91 -9.32 2.98 10.34
CA ASN A 91 -8.70 1.66 10.43
C ASN A 91 -7.36 1.58 9.71
N LEU A 92 -7.07 2.52 8.80
CA LEU A 92 -5.80 2.56 8.11
C LEU A 92 -4.70 2.85 9.14
N ARG A 93 -3.70 1.96 9.21
CA ARG A 93 -2.60 2.06 10.19
C ARG A 93 -1.22 2.20 9.56
N GLY A 94 -1.11 2.07 8.24
CA GLY A 94 0.15 2.20 7.51
C GLY A 94 0.07 1.63 6.11
N GLY A 95 1.22 1.41 5.50
CA GLY A 95 1.28 0.91 4.13
C GLY A 95 2.66 0.92 3.50
N LEU A 96 2.72 0.58 2.22
CA LEU A 96 3.93 0.66 1.42
C LEU A 96 3.76 1.66 0.27
N LEU A 97 4.82 2.43 0.01
CA LEU A 97 4.91 3.32 -1.14
C LEU A 97 6.12 2.96 -2.02
N LYS A 98 5.88 2.55 -3.26
CA LYS A 98 6.95 2.39 -4.25
C LYS A 98 7.45 3.76 -4.71
N ILE A 99 8.73 4.04 -4.48
CA ILE A 99 9.38 5.32 -4.82
C ILE A 99 10.46 5.22 -5.91
N GLY A 100 10.73 4.01 -6.42
CA GLY A 100 11.73 3.82 -7.46
C GLY A 100 12.09 2.35 -7.70
N SER A 101 13.33 2.04 -8.10
CA SER A 101 13.74 0.66 -8.40
C SER A 101 14.30 -0.08 -7.18
N GLY A 102 14.28 -1.41 -7.20
CA GLY A 102 14.79 -2.25 -6.12
C GLY A 102 13.78 -2.52 -5.01
N GLU A 103 14.25 -3.19 -3.96
CA GLU A 103 13.41 -3.92 -2.99
C GLU A 103 13.66 -3.50 -1.53
N ALA A 104 14.52 -2.50 -1.30
CA ALA A 104 14.82 -2.03 0.04
C ALA A 104 13.57 -1.37 0.66
N LEU A 105 13.16 -1.87 1.83
CA LEU A 105 12.12 -1.26 2.66
C LEU A 105 12.75 -0.18 3.55
N GLY A 106 12.08 0.96 3.70
CA GLY A 106 12.46 2.01 4.65
C GLY A 106 13.81 2.67 4.37
N ALA A 107 14.32 2.58 3.15
CA ALA A 107 15.60 3.20 2.78
C ALA A 107 15.50 4.73 2.71
N GLU A 108 14.30 5.25 2.46
CA GLU A 108 13.95 6.66 2.54
C GLU A 108 12.85 6.87 3.60
N PRO A 109 12.71 8.09 4.16
CA PRO A 109 11.65 8.39 5.13
C PRO A 109 10.26 7.98 4.63
N ALA A 110 9.41 7.51 5.54
CA ALA A 110 8.02 7.21 5.24
C ALA A 110 7.28 8.45 4.73
N VAL A 111 6.30 8.25 3.86
CA VAL A 111 5.47 9.32 3.31
C VAL A 111 4.10 9.29 3.99
N GLU A 112 3.72 10.41 4.57
CA GLU A 112 2.45 10.54 5.30
C GLU A 112 1.26 10.69 4.33
N TRP A 113 0.20 9.92 4.58
CA TRP A 113 -1.09 10.08 3.91
C TRP A 113 -2.22 9.62 4.83
N SER A 114 -3.30 10.41 4.90
CA SER A 114 -4.45 10.15 5.78
C SER A 114 -4.07 9.92 7.26
N GLY A 115 -3.04 10.61 7.73
CA GLY A 115 -2.57 10.53 9.12
C GLY A 115 -1.72 9.31 9.46
N VAL A 116 -1.31 8.52 8.47
CA VAL A 116 -0.39 7.38 8.66
C VAL A 116 0.82 7.45 7.75
N GLY A 117 1.91 6.85 8.22
CA GLY A 117 3.14 6.68 7.44
C GLY A 117 3.08 5.50 6.49
N LEU A 118 3.43 5.73 5.23
CA LEU A 118 3.65 4.70 4.22
C LEU A 118 5.16 4.42 4.10
N THR A 119 5.59 3.21 4.48
CA THR A 119 6.99 2.80 4.38
C THR A 119 7.43 2.75 2.92
N THR A 120 8.55 3.39 2.61
CA THR A 120 9.03 3.47 1.22
C THR A 120 9.67 2.16 0.76
N VAL A 121 9.53 1.87 -0.54
CA VAL A 121 10.11 0.69 -1.18
C VAL A 121 10.93 1.07 -2.41
N GLY A 122 12.20 0.71 -2.40
CA GLY A 122 13.17 0.95 -3.47
C GLY A 122 13.98 2.23 -3.27
N LYS A 123 14.83 2.52 -4.26
CA LYS A 123 15.69 3.70 -4.28
C LYS A 123 15.12 4.74 -5.23
N PRO A 124 15.02 6.01 -4.83
CA PRO A 124 14.59 7.07 -5.73
C PRO A 124 15.57 7.17 -6.91
N ARG A 125 15.06 7.55 -8.08
CA ARG A 125 15.94 7.85 -9.22
C ARG A 125 16.82 9.05 -8.82
N ARG A 126 18.14 8.86 -8.80
CA ARG A 126 19.08 10.00 -8.67
C ARG A 126 18.77 10.99 -9.79
N LYS A 127 18.52 12.25 -9.42
CA LYS A 127 18.46 13.37 -10.36
C LYS A 127 19.84 13.61 -10.97
#